data_AF-A0A496TFK7-F1
#
_entry.id   AF-A0A496TFK7-F1
#
_cell.length_a   1.000
_cell.length_b   1.000
_cell.length_c   1.000
_cell.angle_alpha   90.00
_cell.angle_beta   90.00
_cell.angle_gamma   90.00
#
_symmetry.space_group_name_H-M   'P 1'
#
loop_
_entity.id
_entity.type
_entity.pdbx_description
1 polymer ?
#
loop_
_entity_poly.entity_id
_entity_poly.type
_entity_poly.pdbx_seq_one_letter_code
_entity_poly.pdbx_strand_id
1 'polypeptide(L)'
;MSDKEIEFQSVFDISPAHWEQTWRILVTHHLRAFSAFCMALEDCLPADESSVPSVSDLRRLFPGRDLLYQPSEQGYRLMEKTDSGLSTLLDEARLREMESALADEAVYTAPGMITFGLYPARVALQHAPDDVIVCCLEPDLLYFIGELVLYDYTELLSNPNVYLAVGDGFQGCFSGYVRDEALYLTDLRTWIILLGYTLTPEAERHRHAAVDHVTQEATKALESFEHRLNHVGERLRFPDWSDGTRLWACGISRGPEVYSIHLEILRSVLKGYREEGFEVTFEHEMLNRQAADCRLRESYVETEPNCVLMLNAFPDSFLTWIFQSENVSELCPVPRLVWMTDDFVYSPGSEDGFSDLDIVFCVDRTYVDRAKALGAGKAYFLPSAAALSGKGKYRSEYDHPISFVGSVTDLRAELSNLRPAAKEWLQNAASAVIRNTQPEPLNTLDANGQANVVAVAESICPRMGKDYL
;
A
#
# COMPACT_ATOMS: atom_id res chain seq x y z
N MET A 1 6.24 -47.71 -23.18
CA MET A 1 5.76 -46.38 -23.58
C MET A 1 6.99 -45.51 -23.65
N SER A 2 7.26 -44.86 -24.79
CA SER A 2 8.48 -44.08 -24.96
C SER A 2 8.37 -42.78 -24.16
N ASP A 3 9.24 -42.61 -23.18
CA ASP A 3 9.48 -41.33 -22.51
C ASP A 3 9.84 -40.32 -23.60
N LYS A 4 8.88 -39.45 -23.95
CA LYS A 4 9.19 -38.27 -24.74
C LYS A 4 9.87 -37.31 -23.78
N GLU A 5 11.20 -37.35 -23.74
CA GLU A 5 12.01 -36.23 -23.25
C GLU A 5 11.52 -34.98 -23.98
N ILE A 6 10.83 -34.10 -23.25
CA ILE A 6 10.47 -32.80 -23.76
C ILE A 6 11.77 -32.01 -23.75
N GLU A 7 12.38 -31.84 -24.92
CA GLU A 7 13.58 -31.01 -25.05
C GLU A 7 13.30 -29.61 -24.49
N PHE A 8 14.24 -29.11 -23.68
CA PHE A 8 14.26 -27.80 -23.00
C PHE A 8 13.85 -26.62 -23.91
N GLN A 9 13.96 -26.80 -25.24
CA GLN A 9 13.57 -25.81 -26.24
C GLN A 9 12.06 -25.54 -26.31
N SER A 10 11.20 -26.51 -25.94
CA SER A 10 9.74 -26.46 -26.14
C SER A 10 8.91 -26.07 -24.90
N VAL A 11 9.56 -25.88 -23.74
CA VAL A 11 8.90 -25.64 -22.43
C VAL A 11 8.66 -24.15 -22.15
N PHE A 12 9.40 -23.28 -22.83
CA PHE A 12 9.42 -21.84 -22.57
C PHE A 12 8.46 -21.04 -23.49
N ASP A 13 7.32 -21.61 -23.89
CA ASP A 13 6.24 -20.88 -24.57
C ASP A 13 5.42 -20.07 -23.56
N ILE A 14 6.09 -19.27 -22.73
CA ILE A 14 5.41 -18.27 -21.90
C ILE A 14 5.13 -17.06 -22.77
N SER A 15 3.91 -16.55 -22.68
CA SER A 15 3.54 -15.29 -23.34
C SER A 15 4.54 -14.21 -22.92
N PRO A 16 5.23 -13.54 -23.87
CA PRO A 16 6.13 -12.43 -23.54
C PRO A 16 5.47 -11.35 -22.65
N ALA A 17 4.14 -11.20 -22.76
CA ALA A 17 3.36 -10.30 -21.92
C ALA A 17 3.35 -10.72 -20.43
N HIS A 18 3.31 -12.01 -20.11
CA HIS A 18 3.34 -12.48 -18.72
C HIS A 18 4.71 -12.21 -18.10
N TRP A 19 5.79 -12.50 -18.84
CA TRP A 19 7.15 -12.26 -18.36
C TRP A 19 7.41 -10.76 -18.15
N GLU A 20 6.96 -9.91 -19.07
CA GLU A 20 7.03 -8.46 -18.92
C GLU A 20 6.23 -7.96 -17.70
N GLN A 21 5.06 -8.54 -17.44
CA GLN A 21 4.23 -8.19 -16.29
C GLN A 21 4.89 -8.60 -14.97
N THR A 22 5.39 -9.83 -14.84
CA THR A 22 6.16 -10.30 -13.67
C THR A 22 7.37 -9.41 -13.42
N TRP A 23 8.12 -9.05 -14.46
CA TRP A 23 9.27 -8.14 -14.35
C TRP A 23 8.87 -6.78 -13.80
N ARG A 24 7.79 -6.17 -14.31
CA ARG A 24 7.29 -4.89 -13.81
C ARG A 24 6.87 -4.97 -12.34
N ILE A 25 6.22 -6.06 -11.94
CA ILE A 25 5.81 -6.27 -10.54
C ILE A 25 7.04 -6.38 -9.64
N LEU A 26 8.07 -7.15 -10.04
CA LEU A 26 9.30 -7.28 -9.26
C LEU A 26 10.00 -5.93 -9.07
N VAL A 27 10.11 -5.12 -10.13
CA VAL A 27 10.70 -3.77 -10.05
C VAL A 27 9.90 -2.85 -9.13
N THR A 28 8.58 -2.96 -9.16
CA THR A 28 7.68 -2.02 -8.47
C THR A 28 7.45 -2.39 -7.00
N HIS A 29 7.32 -3.69 -6.71
CA HIS A 29 6.87 -4.20 -5.40
C HIS A 29 7.95 -5.00 -4.68
N HIS A 30 8.90 -5.62 -5.38
CA HIS A 30 9.90 -6.51 -4.80
C HIS A 30 11.33 -6.12 -5.17
N LEU A 31 11.66 -4.82 -5.05
CA LEU A 31 12.92 -4.26 -5.55
C LEU A 31 14.17 -4.96 -5.00
N ARG A 32 14.13 -5.47 -3.75
CA ARG A 32 15.23 -6.24 -3.15
C ARG A 32 15.41 -7.58 -3.85
N ALA A 33 14.32 -8.32 -4.11
CA ALA A 33 14.37 -9.57 -4.87
C ALA A 33 14.78 -9.30 -6.33
N PHE A 34 14.28 -8.22 -6.93
CA PHE A 34 14.69 -7.77 -8.25
C PHE A 34 16.19 -7.45 -8.32
N SER A 35 16.75 -6.78 -7.32
CA SER A 35 18.19 -6.47 -7.29
C SER A 35 19.04 -7.74 -7.23
N ALA A 36 18.65 -8.70 -6.40
CA ALA A 36 19.29 -10.02 -6.37
C ALA A 36 19.17 -10.74 -7.72
N PHE A 37 18.00 -10.65 -8.35
CA PHE A 37 17.75 -11.17 -9.69
C PHE A 37 18.70 -10.55 -10.73
N CYS A 38 18.79 -9.22 -10.79
CA CYS A 38 19.69 -8.50 -11.69
C CYS A 38 21.15 -8.88 -11.49
N MET A 39 21.61 -9.03 -10.24
CA MET A 39 22.98 -9.47 -9.96
C MET A 39 23.28 -10.86 -10.53
N ALA A 40 22.34 -11.80 -10.44
CA ALA A 40 22.52 -13.12 -11.02
C ALA A 40 22.40 -13.13 -12.55
N LEU A 41 21.74 -12.12 -13.11
CA LEU A 41 21.55 -11.95 -14.54
C LEU A 41 22.59 -11.07 -15.21
N GLU A 42 23.65 -10.62 -14.55
CA GLU A 42 24.58 -9.61 -15.09
C GLU A 42 25.03 -9.92 -16.53
N ASP A 43 25.31 -11.20 -16.85
CA ASP A 43 25.71 -11.68 -18.18
C ASP A 43 24.55 -11.91 -19.19
N CYS A 44 23.32 -11.87 -18.71
CA CYS A 44 22.06 -12.10 -19.44
C CYS A 44 21.19 -10.84 -19.54
N LEU A 45 21.55 -9.75 -18.86
CA LEU A 45 20.85 -8.49 -18.95
C LEU A 45 21.08 -7.85 -20.34
N PRO A 46 20.03 -7.37 -21.00
CA PRO A 46 20.18 -6.60 -22.23
C PRO A 46 20.98 -5.32 -21.97
N ALA A 47 21.64 -4.80 -23.02
CA ALA A 47 22.52 -3.62 -22.92
C ALA A 47 21.81 -2.33 -22.49
N ASP A 48 20.46 -2.32 -22.48
CA ASP A 48 19.62 -1.27 -21.94
C ASP A 48 19.04 -1.76 -20.60
N GLU A 49 19.44 -1.11 -19.50
CA GLU A 49 19.03 -1.42 -18.13
C GLU A 49 17.51 -1.40 -17.91
N SER A 50 16.75 -0.77 -18.82
CA SER A 50 15.28 -0.71 -18.76
C SER A 50 14.56 -1.85 -19.47
N SER A 51 15.29 -2.73 -20.16
CA SER A 51 14.70 -3.78 -20.99
C SER A 51 14.62 -5.14 -20.30
N VAL A 52 13.51 -5.85 -20.57
CA VAL A 52 13.23 -7.17 -19.99
C VAL A 52 14.14 -8.22 -20.66
N PRO A 53 14.87 -9.07 -19.91
CA PRO A 53 15.67 -10.15 -20.47
C PRO A 53 14.80 -11.08 -21.32
N SER A 54 15.30 -11.52 -22.47
CA SER A 54 14.54 -12.48 -23.27
C SER A 54 14.53 -13.85 -22.57
N VAL A 55 13.48 -14.63 -22.79
CA VAL A 55 13.40 -16.00 -22.28
C VAL A 55 14.58 -16.86 -22.78
N SER A 56 15.17 -16.51 -23.92
CA SER A 56 16.37 -17.18 -24.45
C SER A 56 17.65 -16.82 -23.69
N ASP A 57 17.75 -15.62 -23.13
CA ASP A 57 18.88 -15.20 -22.31
C ASP A 57 18.87 -15.92 -20.96
N LEU A 58 17.69 -16.07 -20.35
CA LEU A 58 17.51 -16.81 -19.09
C LEU A 58 17.90 -18.29 -19.19
N ARG A 59 17.80 -18.91 -20.37
CA ARG A 59 18.23 -20.30 -20.60
C ARG A 59 19.73 -20.52 -20.34
N ARG A 60 20.55 -19.47 -20.47
CA ARG A 60 22.00 -19.56 -20.27
C ARG A 60 22.40 -19.72 -18.80
N LEU A 61 21.48 -19.47 -17.87
CA LEU A 61 21.70 -19.51 -16.42
C LEU A 61 21.72 -20.91 -15.83
N PHE A 62 21.33 -21.93 -16.60
CA PHE A 62 21.30 -23.32 -16.14
C PHE A 62 22.40 -24.21 -16.77
N PRO A 63 23.69 -23.79 -16.81
CA PRO A 63 24.73 -24.64 -17.39
C PRO A 63 25.09 -25.77 -16.42
N GLY A 64 25.01 -27.02 -16.88
CA GLY A 64 25.55 -28.18 -16.16
C GLY A 64 24.64 -28.83 -15.11
N ARG A 65 23.41 -28.33 -14.89
CA ARG A 65 22.35 -29.09 -14.19
C ARG A 65 21.51 -29.81 -15.24
N ASP A 66 21.30 -31.12 -15.09
CA ASP A 66 20.50 -31.93 -16.02
C ASP A 66 19.01 -31.82 -15.63
N LEU A 67 18.48 -30.63 -15.88
CA LEU A 67 17.12 -30.22 -15.54
C LEU A 67 16.13 -30.64 -16.63
N LEU A 68 15.05 -31.30 -16.24
CA LEU A 68 14.03 -31.86 -17.13
C LEU A 68 12.66 -31.34 -16.73
N TYR A 69 11.80 -31.09 -17.72
CA TYR A 69 10.46 -30.58 -17.47
C TYR A 69 9.39 -31.62 -17.79
N GLN A 70 8.53 -31.88 -16.82
CA GLN A 70 7.41 -32.80 -16.97
C GLN A 70 6.08 -32.02 -17.02
N PRO A 71 5.20 -32.26 -18.01
CA PRO A 71 3.87 -31.67 -18.05
C PRO A 71 3.07 -32.04 -16.79
N SER A 72 2.32 -31.07 -16.26
CA SER A 72 1.36 -31.26 -15.16
C SER A 72 0.03 -30.58 -15.48
N GLU A 73 -1.00 -30.84 -14.67
CA GLU A 73 -2.31 -30.20 -14.82
C GLU A 73 -2.28 -28.67 -14.66
N GLN A 74 -1.18 -28.12 -14.14
CA GLN A 74 -1.00 -26.70 -13.83
C GLN A 74 0.10 -26.02 -14.66
N GLY A 75 0.63 -26.70 -15.69
CA GLY A 75 1.72 -26.20 -16.53
C GLY A 75 2.85 -27.22 -16.67
N TYR A 76 4.09 -26.81 -16.40
CA TYR A 76 5.28 -27.65 -16.51
C TYR A 76 6.05 -27.66 -15.20
N ARG A 77 6.40 -28.84 -14.67
CA ARG A 77 7.20 -28.97 -13.44
C ARG A 77 8.68 -29.13 -13.75
N LEU A 78 9.51 -28.40 -13.02
CA LEU A 78 10.96 -28.55 -13.05
C LEU A 78 11.40 -29.79 -12.24
N MET A 79 12.14 -30.67 -12.89
CA MET A 79 12.77 -31.85 -12.29
C MET A 79 14.28 -31.78 -12.47
N GLU A 80 15.03 -32.34 -11.53
CA GLU A 80 16.46 -32.51 -11.67
C GLU A 80 16.78 -34.00 -11.82
N LYS A 81 17.58 -34.33 -12.83
CA LYS A 81 18.09 -35.67 -12.99
C LYS A 81 19.29 -35.85 -12.05
N THR A 82 19.12 -36.77 -11.12
CA THR A 82 20.11 -37.16 -10.13
C THR A 82 20.66 -38.56 -10.46
N ASP A 83 21.75 -38.96 -9.80
CA ASP A 83 22.30 -40.32 -9.94
C ASP A 83 21.28 -41.42 -9.55
N SER A 84 20.26 -41.08 -8.76
CA SER A 84 19.15 -41.94 -8.35
C SER A 84 17.95 -41.94 -9.30
N GLY A 85 17.99 -41.19 -10.41
CA GLY A 85 16.90 -41.02 -11.36
C GLY A 85 16.34 -39.60 -11.37
N LEU A 86 15.14 -39.44 -11.95
CA LEU A 86 14.43 -38.16 -11.96
C LEU A 86 13.92 -37.87 -10.55
N SER A 87 14.48 -36.85 -9.91
CA SER A 87 13.91 -36.31 -8.69
C SER A 87 12.99 -35.17 -9.10
N THR A 88 11.72 -35.25 -8.69
CA THR A 88 10.97 -34.01 -8.58
C THR A 88 11.67 -33.18 -7.51
N LEU A 89 11.88 -31.89 -7.76
CA LEU A 89 12.25 -30.97 -6.67
C LEU A 89 11.05 -30.76 -5.72
N LEU A 90 9.85 -31.14 -6.17
CA LEU A 90 8.58 -31.12 -5.42
C LEU A 90 7.87 -32.47 -5.53
N ASP A 91 7.86 -33.25 -4.46
CA ASP A 91 7.12 -34.53 -4.37
C ASP A 91 5.59 -34.27 -4.37
N GLU A 92 4.84 -34.86 -5.30
CA GLU A 92 3.37 -34.72 -5.38
C GLU A 92 2.66 -35.20 -4.12
N ALA A 93 3.21 -36.21 -3.44
CA ALA A 93 2.65 -36.71 -2.20
C ALA A 93 2.75 -35.64 -1.09
N ARG A 94 3.89 -34.93 -1.04
CA ARG A 94 4.09 -33.80 -0.12
C ARG A 94 3.21 -32.61 -0.48
N LEU A 95 3.05 -32.28 -1.77
CA LEU A 95 2.13 -31.22 -2.21
C LEU A 95 0.68 -31.49 -1.76
N ARG A 96 0.20 -32.73 -1.86
CA ARG A 96 -1.16 -33.10 -1.38
C ARG A 96 -1.28 -33.14 0.14
N GLU A 97 -0.25 -33.61 0.85
CA GLU A 97 -0.20 -33.53 2.32
C GLU A 97 -0.25 -32.06 2.79
N MET A 98 0.37 -31.14 2.04
CA MET A 98 0.33 -29.71 2.32
C MET A 98 -0.99 -29.04 1.97
N GLU A 99 -1.60 -29.34 0.82
CA GLU A 99 -2.96 -28.84 0.51
C GLU A 99 -3.94 -29.28 1.62
N SER A 100 -3.74 -30.48 2.17
CA SER A 100 -4.50 -30.96 3.32
C SER A 100 -4.13 -30.27 4.64
N ALA A 101 -2.86 -29.91 4.86
CA ALA A 101 -2.41 -29.22 6.08
C ALA A 101 -2.77 -27.73 6.08
N LEU A 102 -2.61 -27.04 4.95
CA LEU A 102 -3.05 -25.66 4.72
C LEU A 102 -4.58 -25.53 4.70
N ALA A 103 -5.33 -26.62 4.45
CA ALA A 103 -6.78 -26.62 4.62
C ALA A 103 -7.22 -26.75 6.09
N ASP A 104 -6.29 -27.06 7.01
CA ASP A 104 -6.56 -27.21 8.43
C ASP A 104 -6.32 -25.88 9.15
N GLU A 105 -7.33 -25.36 9.85
CA GLU A 105 -7.29 -24.04 10.53
C GLU A 105 -6.10 -23.91 11.51
N ALA A 106 -5.57 -25.04 12.00
CA ALA A 106 -4.44 -25.10 12.93
C ALA A 106 -3.12 -24.54 12.36
N VAL A 107 -2.89 -24.59 11.05
CA VAL A 107 -1.62 -24.12 10.43
C VAL A 107 -1.50 -22.58 10.43
N TYR A 108 -2.62 -21.87 10.54
CA TYR A 108 -2.68 -20.39 10.50
C TYR A 108 -2.57 -19.72 11.88
N THR A 109 -2.37 -20.47 12.96
CA THR A 109 -2.52 -19.93 14.35
C THR A 109 -1.22 -19.79 15.14
N ALA A 110 -0.09 -20.17 14.54
CA ALA A 110 1.28 -19.98 15.03
C ALA A 110 2.15 -19.65 13.81
N PRO A 111 3.39 -19.11 13.95
CA PRO A 111 4.29 -19.02 12.80
C PRO A 111 4.47 -20.41 12.18
N GLY A 112 3.69 -20.65 11.12
CA GLY A 112 3.61 -21.93 10.42
C GLY A 112 4.78 -21.97 9.48
N MET A 113 5.88 -22.59 9.90
CA MET A 113 7.01 -22.82 9.02
C MET A 113 6.64 -23.91 8.02
N ILE A 114 6.51 -23.54 6.75
CA ILE A 114 6.18 -24.48 5.68
C ILE A 114 7.33 -24.48 4.68
N THR A 115 7.94 -25.65 4.44
CA THR A 115 9.23 -25.74 3.77
C THR A 115 9.15 -25.95 2.25
N PHE A 116 8.61 -25.03 1.45
CA PHE A 116 8.58 -25.20 -0.02
C PHE A 116 8.63 -23.85 -0.81
N GLY A 117 8.81 -23.92 -2.14
CA GLY A 117 8.96 -22.78 -3.09
C GLY A 117 7.70 -21.92 -3.32
N LEU A 118 7.62 -21.18 -4.44
CA LEU A 118 6.56 -20.19 -4.71
C LEU A 118 5.16 -20.78 -4.94
N TYR A 119 5.08 -22.03 -5.41
CA TYR A 119 3.79 -22.68 -5.66
C TYR A 119 2.91 -22.81 -4.40
N PRO A 120 3.41 -23.33 -3.26
CA PRO A 120 2.68 -23.29 -1.99
C PRO A 120 2.31 -21.89 -1.50
N ALA A 121 3.10 -20.86 -1.85
CA ALA A 121 2.74 -19.47 -1.52
C ALA A 121 1.45 -19.05 -2.21
N ARG A 122 1.32 -19.43 -3.48
CA ARG A 122 0.09 -19.21 -4.25
C ARG A 122 -1.11 -19.93 -3.63
N VAL A 123 -0.93 -21.18 -3.20
CA VAL A 123 -2.01 -21.97 -2.57
C VAL A 123 -2.38 -21.42 -1.20
N ALA A 124 -1.39 -21.06 -0.37
CA ALA A 124 -1.62 -20.47 0.94
C ALA A 124 -2.45 -19.18 0.83
N LEU A 125 -2.11 -18.29 -0.12
CA LEU A 125 -2.87 -17.06 -0.33
C LEU A 125 -4.29 -17.25 -0.85
N GLN A 126 -4.58 -18.30 -1.62
CA GLN A 126 -5.94 -18.59 -2.08
C GLN A 126 -6.90 -18.92 -0.92
N HIS A 127 -6.34 -19.32 0.22
CA HIS A 127 -7.09 -19.75 1.40
C HIS A 127 -6.81 -18.91 2.65
N ALA A 128 -5.81 -18.02 2.60
CA ALA A 128 -5.44 -17.15 3.71
C ALA A 128 -6.41 -15.96 3.80
N PRO A 129 -6.80 -15.56 5.02
CA PRO A 129 -7.51 -14.31 5.21
C PRO A 129 -6.63 -13.11 4.82
N ASP A 130 -7.29 -11.98 4.52
CA ASP A 130 -6.64 -10.78 3.98
C ASP A 130 -5.57 -10.19 4.91
N ASP A 131 -5.54 -10.56 6.19
CA ASP A 131 -4.63 -10.06 7.21
C ASP A 131 -3.30 -10.84 7.34
N VAL A 132 -3.15 -11.94 6.60
CA VAL A 132 -1.96 -12.81 6.67
C VAL A 132 -0.77 -12.23 5.93
N ILE A 133 0.39 -12.23 6.58
CA ILE A 133 1.68 -11.87 5.98
C ILE A 133 2.35 -13.13 5.46
N VAL A 134 2.80 -13.12 4.21
CA VAL A 134 3.49 -14.25 3.57
C VAL A 134 4.93 -13.87 3.27
N CYS A 135 5.87 -14.55 3.89
CA CYS A 135 7.30 -14.34 3.72
C CYS A 135 7.90 -15.52 2.95
N CYS A 136 8.28 -15.31 1.69
CA CYS A 136 8.92 -16.33 0.86
C CYS A 136 10.43 -16.20 0.94
N LEU A 137 11.11 -17.19 1.53
CA LEU A 137 12.55 -17.24 1.71
C LEU A 137 13.15 -18.30 0.78
N GLU A 138 13.66 -17.90 -0.38
CA GLU A 138 14.21 -18.83 -1.39
C GLU A 138 15.73 -18.63 -1.57
N PRO A 139 16.59 -19.45 -0.92
CA PRO A 139 18.03 -19.30 -1.03
C PRO A 139 18.57 -19.67 -2.43
N ASP A 140 17.96 -20.61 -3.17
CA ASP A 140 18.42 -20.95 -4.53
C ASP A 140 17.77 -19.99 -5.54
N LEU A 141 18.50 -18.93 -5.87
CA LEU A 141 18.03 -17.93 -6.80
C LEU A 141 17.68 -18.53 -8.17
N LEU A 142 18.45 -19.50 -8.69
CA LEU A 142 18.17 -20.12 -9.99
C LEU A 142 16.85 -20.87 -9.99
N TYR A 143 16.51 -21.51 -8.87
CA TYR A 143 15.22 -22.16 -8.70
C TYR A 143 14.07 -21.14 -8.74
N PHE A 144 14.19 -20.03 -8.01
CA PHE A 144 13.24 -18.92 -8.05
C PHE A 144 13.05 -18.37 -9.47
N ILE A 145 14.15 -18.14 -10.22
CA ILE A 145 14.08 -17.70 -11.63
C ILE A 145 13.31 -18.72 -12.46
N GLY A 146 13.63 -20.01 -12.31
CA GLY A 146 12.93 -21.08 -13.01
C GLY A 146 11.43 -21.03 -12.76
N GLU A 147 10.99 -20.99 -11.51
CA GLU A 147 9.57 -20.95 -11.15
C GLU A 147 8.84 -19.72 -11.72
N LEU A 148 9.44 -18.53 -11.61
CA LEU A 148 8.86 -17.29 -12.12
C LEU A 148 8.69 -17.28 -13.64
N VAL A 149 9.58 -17.95 -14.36
CA VAL A 149 9.48 -18.02 -15.79
C VAL A 149 8.37 -19.01 -16.18
N LEU A 150 8.28 -20.16 -15.52
CA LEU A 150 7.39 -21.26 -15.92
C LEU A 150 5.91 -21.07 -15.54
N TYR A 151 5.65 -20.33 -14.47
CA TYR A 151 4.32 -20.18 -13.89
C TYR A 151 3.91 -18.72 -13.78
N ASP A 152 2.62 -18.47 -13.93
CA ASP A 152 2.06 -17.15 -13.66
C ASP A 152 1.86 -16.97 -12.14
N TYR A 153 2.70 -16.13 -11.55
CA TYR A 153 2.64 -15.68 -10.16
C TYR A 153 2.21 -14.23 -10.03
N THR A 154 1.67 -13.61 -11.08
CA THR A 154 1.27 -12.20 -11.09
C THR A 154 0.40 -11.83 -9.89
N GLU A 155 -0.61 -12.64 -9.59
CA GLU A 155 -1.54 -12.44 -8.47
C GLU A 155 -0.82 -12.49 -7.11
N LEU A 156 0.01 -13.51 -6.91
CA LEU A 156 0.85 -13.68 -5.72
C LEU A 156 1.77 -12.47 -5.53
N LEU A 157 2.52 -12.10 -6.56
CA LEU A 157 3.53 -11.05 -6.48
C LEU A 157 2.94 -9.65 -6.40
N SER A 158 1.72 -9.44 -6.88
CA SER A 158 0.99 -8.18 -6.77
C SER A 158 0.34 -7.99 -5.40
N ASN A 159 0.27 -9.05 -4.58
CA ASN A 159 -0.31 -8.97 -3.25
C ASN A 159 0.63 -8.18 -2.31
N PRO A 160 0.13 -7.13 -1.62
CA PRO A 160 0.94 -6.29 -0.74
C PRO A 160 1.44 -7.00 0.53
N ASN A 161 0.93 -8.19 0.83
CA ASN A 161 1.30 -8.98 2.01
C ASN A 161 2.40 -10.00 1.74
N VAL A 162 2.87 -10.09 0.50
CA VAL A 162 3.93 -10.99 0.11
C VAL A 162 5.26 -10.27 0.20
N TYR A 163 6.22 -10.87 0.89
CA TYR A 163 7.59 -10.39 1.00
C TYR A 163 8.55 -11.45 0.46
N LEU A 164 9.31 -11.10 -0.57
CA LEU A 164 10.23 -12.02 -1.24
C LEU A 164 11.67 -11.73 -0.84
N ALA A 165 12.29 -12.69 -0.15
CA ALA A 165 13.71 -12.67 0.15
C ALA A 165 14.39 -13.85 -0.55
N VAL A 166 15.24 -13.56 -1.53
CA VAL A 166 15.81 -14.57 -2.43
C VAL A 166 17.33 -14.50 -2.53
N GLY A 167 17.96 -15.63 -2.85
CA GLY A 167 19.41 -15.76 -3.02
C GLY A 167 20.21 -15.82 -1.71
N ASP A 168 21.53 -15.83 -1.82
CA ASP A 168 22.45 -15.96 -0.66
C ASP A 168 22.28 -14.85 0.40
N GLY A 169 21.73 -13.70 0.01
CA GLY A 169 21.44 -12.56 0.89
C GLY A 169 20.05 -12.57 1.54
N PHE A 170 19.26 -13.63 1.38
CA PHE A 170 17.84 -13.65 1.78
C PHE A 170 17.64 -13.28 3.26
N GLN A 171 18.54 -13.67 4.16
CA GLN A 171 18.42 -13.35 5.59
C GLN A 171 18.43 -11.83 5.83
N GLY A 172 19.38 -11.12 5.20
CA GLY A 172 19.47 -9.66 5.30
C GLY A 172 18.30 -8.96 4.60
N CYS A 173 17.81 -9.52 3.48
CA CYS A 173 16.62 -9.02 2.82
C CYS A 173 15.37 -9.16 3.71
N PHE A 174 15.17 -10.32 4.33
CA PHE A 174 14.02 -10.57 5.19
C PHE A 174 14.05 -9.70 6.45
N SER A 175 15.20 -9.62 7.11
CA SER A 175 15.40 -8.71 8.25
C SER A 175 15.16 -7.24 7.86
N GLY A 176 15.53 -6.89 6.62
CA GLY A 176 15.24 -5.58 6.03
C GLY A 176 13.74 -5.31 5.89
N TYR A 177 12.95 -6.23 5.34
CA TYR A 177 11.49 -6.04 5.27
C TYR A 177 10.85 -5.93 6.65
N VAL A 178 11.25 -6.78 7.60
CA VAL A 178 10.70 -6.72 8.96
C VAL A 178 10.92 -5.36 9.60
N ARG A 179 12.06 -4.73 9.34
CA ARG A 179 12.39 -3.40 9.84
C ARG A 179 11.72 -2.30 9.04
N ASP A 180 11.96 -2.22 7.73
CA ASP A 180 11.53 -1.10 6.88
C ASP A 180 10.01 -1.00 6.75
N GLU A 181 9.32 -2.14 6.84
CA GLU A 181 7.86 -2.22 6.77
C GLU A 181 7.23 -2.32 8.16
N ALA A 182 8.04 -2.20 9.23
CA ALA A 182 7.62 -2.33 10.62
C ALA A 182 6.82 -3.60 10.93
N LEU A 183 7.08 -4.71 10.21
CA LEU A 183 6.26 -5.92 10.32
C LEU A 183 6.27 -6.48 11.74
N TYR A 184 7.30 -6.22 12.53
CA TYR A 184 7.38 -6.61 13.94
C TYR A 184 6.23 -6.05 14.81
N LEU A 185 5.46 -5.07 14.32
CA LEU A 185 4.24 -4.55 14.96
C LEU A 185 2.98 -5.39 14.68
N THR A 186 3.07 -6.34 13.75
CA THR A 186 2.00 -7.28 13.44
C THR A 186 2.10 -8.52 14.32
N ASP A 187 0.99 -9.25 14.45
CA ASP A 187 0.99 -10.48 15.21
C ASP A 187 1.81 -11.56 14.47
N LEU A 188 2.91 -12.03 15.07
CA LEU A 188 3.73 -13.09 14.50
C LEU A 188 2.95 -14.38 14.20
N ARG A 189 1.76 -14.57 14.79
CA ARG A 189 0.87 -15.70 14.48
C ARG A 189 0.20 -15.58 13.11
N THR A 190 0.10 -14.38 12.55
CA THR A 190 -0.45 -14.15 11.20
C THR A 190 0.63 -14.29 10.12
N TRP A 191 1.86 -14.66 10.48
CA TRP A 191 2.95 -14.84 9.53
C TRP A 191 2.99 -16.29 9.02
N ILE A 192 2.95 -16.42 7.70
CA ILE A 192 3.29 -17.66 7.01
C ILE A 192 4.68 -17.49 6.43
N ILE A 193 5.63 -18.29 6.95
CA ILE A 193 7.01 -18.29 6.44
C ILE A 193 7.21 -19.51 5.56
N LEU A 194 7.41 -19.24 4.28
CA LEU A 194 7.61 -20.24 3.24
C LEU A 194 9.09 -20.35 2.94
N LEU A 195 9.65 -21.51 3.24
CA LEU A 195 11.08 -21.74 3.07
C LEU A 195 11.33 -22.57 1.80
N GLY A 196 12.01 -21.99 0.82
CA GLY A 196 12.43 -22.63 -0.43
C GLY A 196 13.07 -24.01 -0.26
N TYR A 197 12.95 -24.85 -1.29
CA TYR A 197 13.37 -26.25 -1.20
C TYR A 197 14.89 -26.38 -1.05
N THR A 198 15.34 -27.29 -0.17
CA THR A 198 16.77 -27.56 0.02
C THR A 198 17.06 -29.05 -0.01
N LEU A 199 18.07 -29.45 -0.80
CA LEU A 199 18.50 -30.84 -0.94
C LEU A 199 19.35 -31.36 0.25
N THR A 200 19.79 -30.48 1.16
CA THR A 200 20.72 -30.85 2.24
C THR A 200 20.19 -30.50 3.64
N PRO A 201 20.42 -31.36 4.65
CA PRO A 201 20.07 -31.04 6.05
C PRO A 201 20.79 -29.81 6.62
N GLU A 202 21.93 -29.43 6.04
CA GLU A 202 22.67 -28.24 6.45
C GLU A 202 21.98 -26.95 5.99
N ALA A 203 21.48 -26.93 4.75
CA ALA A 203 20.70 -25.81 4.23
C ALA A 203 19.34 -25.69 4.94
N GLU A 204 18.74 -26.80 5.35
CA GLU A 204 17.56 -26.79 6.23
C GLU A 204 17.85 -26.12 7.58
N ARG A 205 18.92 -26.52 8.29
CA ARG A 205 19.34 -25.86 9.54
C ARG A 205 19.61 -24.37 9.36
N HIS A 206 20.23 -23.98 8.25
CA HIS A 206 20.54 -22.57 7.97
C HIS A 206 19.27 -21.73 7.79
N ARG A 207 18.21 -22.28 7.16
CA ARG A 207 16.91 -21.60 7.02
C ARG A 207 16.17 -21.47 8.36
N HIS A 208 16.16 -22.53 9.17
CA HIS A 208 15.59 -22.44 10.52
C HIS A 208 16.30 -21.38 11.38
N ALA A 209 17.63 -21.36 11.34
CA ALA A 209 18.41 -20.34 12.02
C ALA A 209 18.10 -18.91 11.51
N ALA A 210 17.80 -18.74 10.22
CA ALA A 210 17.38 -17.45 9.66
C ALA A 210 16.04 -16.99 10.24
N VAL A 211 15.05 -17.90 10.31
CA VAL A 211 13.73 -17.60 10.87
C VAL A 211 13.83 -17.29 12.35
N ASP A 212 14.58 -18.08 13.10
CA ASP A 212 14.85 -17.83 14.52
C ASP A 212 15.51 -16.46 14.72
N HIS A 213 16.49 -16.12 13.87
CA HIS A 213 17.18 -14.84 13.93
C HIS A 213 16.24 -13.66 13.68
N VAL A 214 15.45 -13.70 12.61
CA VAL A 214 14.52 -12.62 12.27
C VAL A 214 13.40 -12.50 13.30
N THR A 215 12.92 -13.62 13.84
CA THR A 215 11.93 -13.61 14.92
C THR A 215 12.52 -12.94 16.17
N GLN A 216 13.77 -13.24 16.52
CA GLN A 216 14.46 -12.58 17.64
C GLN A 216 14.68 -11.08 17.39
N GLU A 217 15.01 -10.68 16.17
CA GLU A 217 15.13 -9.27 15.80
C GLU A 217 13.78 -8.55 15.88
N ALA A 218 12.71 -9.16 15.37
CA ALA A 218 11.34 -8.64 15.45
C ALA A 218 10.91 -8.45 16.91
N THR A 219 11.13 -9.44 17.77
CA THR A 219 10.80 -9.34 19.21
C THR A 219 11.56 -8.19 19.87
N LYS A 220 12.87 -8.04 19.60
CA LYS A 220 13.65 -6.92 20.16
C LYS A 220 13.19 -5.57 19.64
N ALA A 221 12.81 -5.49 18.36
CA ALA A 221 12.28 -4.26 17.78
C ALA A 221 10.94 -3.89 18.42
N LEU A 222 10.06 -4.86 18.64
CA LEU A 222 8.79 -4.68 19.33
C LEU A 222 8.99 -4.20 20.78
N GLU A 223 9.87 -4.84 21.56
CA GLU A 223 10.19 -4.40 22.93
C GLU A 223 10.70 -2.94 22.96
N SER A 224 11.55 -2.60 21.99
CA SER A 224 12.10 -1.25 21.83
C SER A 224 11.02 -0.23 21.45
N PHE A 225 10.09 -0.60 20.57
CA PHE A 225 8.94 0.20 20.20
C PHE A 225 7.99 0.42 21.38
N GLU A 226 7.62 -0.62 22.12
CA GLU A 226 6.74 -0.52 23.29
C GLU A 226 7.34 0.39 24.37
N HIS A 227 8.65 0.29 24.60
CA HIS A 227 9.35 1.19 25.49
C HIS A 227 9.25 2.66 25.05
N ARG A 228 9.43 2.96 23.76
CA ARG A 228 9.29 4.32 23.22
C ARG A 228 7.85 4.82 23.28
N LEU A 229 6.88 3.97 22.94
CA LEU A 229 5.46 4.32 22.98
C LEU A 229 5.04 4.76 24.39
N ASN A 230 5.48 4.02 25.42
CA ASN A 230 5.25 4.40 26.81
C ASN A 230 5.86 5.77 27.14
N HIS A 231 7.06 6.08 26.61
CA HIS A 231 7.69 7.38 26.81
C HIS A 231 6.94 8.55 26.15
N VAL A 232 6.32 8.31 24.98
CA VAL A 232 5.46 9.31 24.33
C VAL A 232 4.23 9.63 25.19
N GLY A 233 3.64 8.61 25.83
CA GLY A 233 2.50 8.74 26.73
C GLY A 233 2.73 9.63 27.96
N GLU A 234 3.98 9.84 28.37
CA GLU A 234 4.35 10.63 29.55
C GLU A 234 4.44 12.15 29.29
N ARG A 235 4.25 12.61 28.05
CA ARG A 235 4.52 14.00 27.65
C ARG A 235 3.37 14.98 27.89
N LEU A 236 3.76 16.26 28.00
CA LEU A 236 2.88 17.39 28.31
C LEU A 236 1.77 17.55 27.27
N ARG A 237 0.53 17.68 27.76
CA ARG A 237 -0.67 17.95 26.95
C ARG A 237 -0.63 19.26 26.16
N PHE A 238 0.28 20.19 26.46
CA PHE A 238 0.51 21.40 25.67
C PHE A 238 2.00 21.79 25.73
N PRO A 239 2.75 21.72 24.61
CA PRO A 239 4.14 22.11 24.59
C PRO A 239 4.29 23.63 24.63
N ASP A 240 5.45 24.09 25.09
CA ASP A 240 5.94 25.42 24.74
C ASP A 240 6.36 25.35 23.26
N TRP A 241 5.74 26.18 22.41
CA TRP A 241 5.98 26.17 20.97
C TRP A 241 7.28 26.90 20.68
N SER A 242 8.41 26.20 20.86
CA SER A 242 9.76 26.74 20.72
C SER A 242 10.58 26.01 19.65
N ASP A 243 11.74 26.57 19.31
CA ASP A 243 12.77 25.89 18.51
C ASP A 243 13.02 24.48 19.06
N GLY A 244 13.10 23.50 18.15
CA GLY A 244 13.24 22.07 18.48
C GLY A 244 11.92 21.35 18.79
N THR A 245 10.76 22.01 18.67
CA THR A 245 9.46 21.30 18.75
C THR A 245 9.38 20.25 17.65
N ARG A 246 9.13 18.99 18.04
CA ARG A 246 8.96 17.87 17.11
C ARG A 246 7.54 17.80 16.60
N LEU A 247 7.37 18.00 15.30
CA LEU A 247 6.10 17.93 14.61
C LEU A 247 6.06 16.67 13.73
N TRP A 248 5.08 15.82 13.96
CA TRP A 248 4.79 14.70 13.08
C TRP A 248 3.56 15.02 12.22
N ALA A 249 3.65 14.69 10.94
CA ALA A 249 2.54 14.82 10.01
C ALA A 249 2.55 13.68 9.00
N CYS A 250 1.37 13.32 8.52
CA CYS A 250 1.24 12.30 7.49
C CYS A 250 0.29 12.74 6.37
N GLY A 251 0.61 12.35 5.15
CA GLY A 251 -0.25 12.47 3.99
C GLY A 251 -0.60 11.09 3.47
N ILE A 252 -1.88 10.85 3.18
CA ILE A 252 -2.34 9.58 2.64
C ILE A 252 -2.87 9.76 1.23
N SER A 253 -2.46 8.86 0.33
CA SER A 253 -2.84 8.85 -1.07
C SER A 253 -3.48 7.52 -1.47
N ARG A 254 -4.41 7.56 -2.44
CA ARG A 254 -5.07 6.37 -2.98
C ARG A 254 -4.28 5.67 -4.09
N GLY A 255 -3.17 6.24 -4.55
CA GLY A 255 -2.34 5.65 -5.59
C GLY A 255 -1.13 6.51 -5.98
N PRO A 256 -0.19 5.93 -6.76
CA PRO A 256 1.11 6.53 -7.06
C PRO A 256 1.04 7.76 -7.99
N GLU A 257 -0.01 7.87 -8.82
CA GLU A 257 -0.15 8.93 -9.83
C GLU A 257 -1.02 10.12 -9.38
N VAL A 258 -1.54 10.11 -8.15
CA VAL A 258 -2.49 11.13 -7.71
C VAL A 258 -1.74 12.34 -7.15
N TYR A 259 -1.60 13.38 -7.97
CA TYR A 259 -1.35 14.73 -7.48
C TYR A 259 -2.49 15.11 -6.52
N SER A 260 -2.23 15.06 -5.22
CA SER A 260 -3.17 15.48 -4.20
C SER A 260 -2.86 16.93 -3.81
N ILE A 261 -3.79 17.85 -4.07
CA ILE A 261 -3.66 19.24 -3.62
C ILE A 261 -3.42 19.33 -2.10
N HIS A 262 -4.00 18.41 -1.33
CA HIS A 262 -3.81 18.30 0.11
C HIS A 262 -2.34 17.97 0.47
N LEU A 263 -1.68 17.11 -0.31
CA LEU A 263 -0.27 16.77 -0.09
C LEU A 263 0.65 17.98 -0.30
N GLU A 264 0.40 18.77 -1.35
CA GLU A 264 1.20 19.97 -1.64
C GLU A 264 0.96 21.09 -0.64
N ILE A 265 -0.28 21.24 -0.16
CA ILE A 265 -0.61 22.14 0.96
C ILE A 265 0.19 21.71 2.20
N LEU A 266 0.13 20.43 2.56
CA LEU A 266 0.82 19.92 3.74
C LEU A 266 2.34 20.11 3.62
N ARG A 267 2.96 19.74 2.49
CA ARG A 267 4.39 19.98 2.24
C ARG A 267 4.79 21.45 2.40
N SER A 268 3.95 22.37 1.91
CA SER A 268 4.21 23.81 2.01
C SER A 268 4.12 24.32 3.45
N VAL A 269 3.12 23.87 4.21
CA VAL A 269 2.97 24.22 5.63
C VAL A 269 4.13 23.67 6.45
N LEU A 270 4.49 22.42 6.23
CA LEU A 270 5.60 21.75 6.92
C LEU A 270 6.95 22.42 6.63
N LYS A 271 7.14 22.95 5.42
CA LYS A 271 8.29 23.80 5.11
C LYS A 271 8.31 25.07 5.97
N GLY A 272 7.17 25.74 6.13
CA GLY A 272 7.05 26.90 7.02
C GLY A 272 7.43 26.57 8.47
N TYR A 273 6.93 25.45 9.01
CA TYR A 273 7.31 25.01 10.37
C TYR A 273 8.83 24.77 10.51
N ARG A 274 9.48 24.16 9.51
CA ARG A 274 10.94 23.99 9.52
C ARG A 274 11.68 25.33 9.53
N GLU A 275 11.19 26.32 8.77
CA GLU A 275 11.77 27.67 8.74
C GLU A 275 11.63 28.40 10.09
N GLU A 276 10.60 28.06 10.88
CA GLU A 276 10.37 28.53 12.24
C GLU A 276 11.03 27.64 13.33
N GLY A 277 11.97 26.77 12.95
CA GLY A 277 12.80 26.01 13.91
C GLY A 277 12.20 24.69 14.42
N PHE A 278 11.10 24.20 13.83
CA PHE A 278 10.54 22.89 14.19
C PHE A 278 11.33 21.74 13.57
N GLU A 279 11.41 20.63 14.30
CA GLU A 279 11.88 19.34 13.78
C GLU A 279 10.70 18.59 13.16
N VAL A 280 10.63 18.57 11.84
CA VAL A 280 9.44 18.09 11.12
C VAL A 280 9.67 16.74 10.45
N THR A 281 8.97 15.72 10.94
CA THR A 281 8.81 14.42 10.28
C THR A 281 7.55 14.43 9.42
N PHE A 282 7.69 13.98 8.17
CA PHE A 282 6.58 13.87 7.23
C PHE A 282 6.55 12.51 6.55
N GLU A 283 5.52 11.73 6.82
CA GLU A 283 5.28 10.45 6.13
C GLU A 283 4.25 10.61 5.02
N HIS A 284 4.51 9.99 3.87
CA HIS A 284 3.55 9.91 2.78
C HIS A 284 3.27 8.46 2.45
N GLU A 285 2.07 8.02 2.79
CA GLU A 285 1.64 6.64 2.61
C GLU A 285 0.61 6.44 1.50
N MET A 286 0.60 5.22 0.97
CA MET A 286 -0.41 4.74 0.02
C MET A 286 -1.32 3.73 0.70
N LEU A 287 -2.64 3.95 0.63
CA LEU A 287 -3.66 3.12 1.30
C LEU A 287 -3.66 1.64 0.89
N ASN A 288 -3.01 1.28 -0.22
CA ASN A 288 -2.99 -0.08 -0.73
C ASN A 288 -1.87 -0.96 -0.13
N ARG A 289 -1.07 -0.44 0.81
CA ARG A 289 -0.05 -1.24 1.51
C ARG A 289 -0.56 -1.57 2.89
N GLN A 290 -0.74 -2.86 3.20
CA GLN A 290 -1.22 -3.28 4.51
C GLN A 290 -0.29 -2.82 5.64
N ALA A 291 1.03 -2.86 5.42
CA ALA A 291 2.00 -2.37 6.39
C ALA A 291 2.07 -0.83 6.52
N ALA A 292 1.18 -0.08 5.86
CA ALA A 292 1.16 1.38 5.95
C ALA A 292 0.83 1.87 7.37
N ASP A 293 -0.11 1.21 8.05
CA ASP A 293 -0.43 1.53 9.45
C ASP A 293 0.78 1.27 10.36
N CYS A 294 1.49 0.16 10.16
CA CYS A 294 2.68 -0.22 10.91
C CYS A 294 3.80 0.80 10.72
N ARG A 295 4.10 1.21 9.48
CA ARG A 295 5.10 2.27 9.20
C ARG A 295 4.71 3.61 9.82
N LEU A 296 3.44 3.99 9.75
CA LEU A 296 2.96 5.23 10.38
C LEU A 296 3.08 5.18 11.91
N ARG A 297 2.74 4.04 12.53
CA ARG A 297 2.94 3.82 13.98
C ARG A 297 4.41 3.93 14.36
N GLU A 298 5.28 3.23 13.63
CA GLU A 298 6.73 3.27 13.87
C GLU A 298 7.26 4.70 13.74
N SER A 299 7.00 5.37 12.62
CA SER A 299 7.43 6.75 12.38
C SER A 299 6.94 7.72 13.45
N TYR A 300 5.68 7.59 13.88
CA TYR A 300 5.14 8.39 14.98
C TYR A 300 5.94 8.16 16.27
N VAL A 301 6.16 6.90 16.65
CA VAL A 301 6.85 6.56 17.90
C VAL A 301 8.34 6.93 17.84
N GLU A 302 9.01 6.76 16.70
CA GLU A 302 10.40 7.16 16.50
C GLU A 302 10.59 8.67 16.52
N THR A 303 9.65 9.41 15.95
CA THR A 303 9.67 10.87 16.02
C THR A 303 9.51 11.36 17.46
N GLU A 304 8.76 10.61 18.28
CA GLU A 304 8.28 11.04 19.60
C GLU A 304 7.75 12.49 19.54
N PRO A 305 6.69 12.75 18.79
CA PRO A 305 6.25 14.11 18.53
C PRO A 305 5.86 14.85 19.80
N ASN A 306 6.01 16.17 19.76
CA ASN A 306 5.39 17.08 20.72
C ASN A 306 4.01 17.53 20.24
N CYS A 307 3.75 17.40 18.95
CA CYS A 307 2.48 17.74 18.32
C CYS A 307 2.32 16.99 17.00
N VAL A 308 1.07 16.84 16.59
CA VAL A 308 0.70 16.24 15.30
C VAL A 308 0.04 17.30 14.43
N LEU A 309 0.31 17.30 13.12
CA LEU A 309 -0.44 18.09 12.14
C LEU A 309 -1.18 17.17 11.17
N MET A 310 -2.48 17.41 11.05
CA MET A 310 -3.36 16.72 10.10
C MET A 310 -4.12 17.72 9.23
N LEU A 311 -4.47 17.30 8.02
CA LEU A 311 -5.21 18.09 7.05
C LEU A 311 -6.50 17.35 6.68
N ASN A 312 -7.66 17.99 6.83
CA ASN A 312 -8.99 17.42 6.54
C ASN A 312 -9.23 16.04 7.17
N ALA A 313 -8.84 15.86 8.43
CA ALA A 313 -8.99 14.61 9.14
C ALA A 313 -9.48 14.85 10.56
N PHE A 314 -10.25 13.89 11.08
CA PHE A 314 -10.61 13.81 12.49
C PHE A 314 -9.56 12.95 13.21
N PRO A 315 -8.77 13.51 14.14
CA PRO A 315 -7.58 12.83 14.63
C PRO A 315 -7.84 11.53 15.38
N ASP A 316 -8.92 11.41 16.15
CA ASP A 316 -9.21 10.18 16.88
C ASP A 316 -9.55 9.02 15.94
N SER A 317 -10.38 9.24 14.92
CA SER A 317 -10.68 8.23 13.90
C SER A 317 -9.42 7.78 13.18
N PHE A 318 -8.59 8.76 12.82
CA PHE A 318 -7.36 8.51 12.09
C PHE A 318 -6.31 7.74 12.92
N LEU A 319 -6.09 8.17 14.17
CA LEU A 319 -5.17 7.50 15.08
C LEU A 319 -5.71 6.13 15.50
N THR A 320 -7.03 5.94 15.58
CA THR A 320 -7.64 4.63 15.87
C THR A 320 -7.33 3.65 14.76
N TRP A 321 -7.41 4.09 13.50
CA TRP A 321 -7.01 3.29 12.36
C TRP A 321 -5.51 2.94 12.41
N ILE A 322 -4.63 3.91 12.68
CA ILE A 322 -3.18 3.66 12.78
C ILE A 322 -2.85 2.70 13.93
N PHE A 323 -3.29 3.01 15.15
CA PHE A 323 -2.90 2.26 16.36
C PHE A 323 -3.74 1.02 16.63
N GLN A 324 -4.82 0.82 15.86
CA GLN A 324 -5.79 -0.27 16.05
C GLN A 324 -6.28 -0.36 17.51
N SER A 325 -6.53 0.80 18.12
CA SER A 325 -6.86 0.91 19.54
C SER A 325 -7.92 1.97 19.78
N GLU A 326 -8.89 1.67 20.65
CA GLU A 326 -9.91 2.64 21.07
C GLU A 326 -9.35 3.66 22.09
N ASN A 327 -8.19 3.40 22.69
CA ASN A 327 -7.58 4.26 23.73
C ASN A 327 -6.52 5.23 23.16
N VAL A 328 -6.71 5.71 21.94
CA VAL A 328 -5.72 6.57 21.25
C VAL A 328 -5.40 7.87 21.97
N SER A 329 -6.35 8.41 22.75
CA SER A 329 -6.10 9.61 23.56
C SER A 329 -5.05 9.37 24.66
N GLU A 330 -4.91 8.13 25.15
CA GLU A 330 -3.87 7.76 26.13
C GLU A 330 -2.54 7.47 25.44
N LEU A 331 -2.56 6.86 24.26
CA LEU A 331 -1.37 6.54 23.47
C LEU A 331 -0.75 7.78 22.81
N CYS A 332 -1.59 8.76 22.45
CA CYS A 332 -1.21 9.98 21.74
C CYS A 332 -1.69 11.23 22.50
N PRO A 333 -1.20 11.50 23.73
CA PRO A 333 -1.70 12.59 24.57
C PRO A 333 -1.18 13.98 24.19
N VAL A 334 -0.70 14.14 22.95
CA VAL A 334 -0.07 15.36 22.44
C VAL A 334 -1.09 16.24 21.71
N PRO A 335 -0.90 17.57 21.63
CA PRO A 335 -1.75 18.42 20.82
C PRO A 335 -1.79 18.03 19.35
N ARG A 336 -2.98 18.15 18.78
CA ARG A 336 -3.26 17.78 17.39
C ARG A 336 -3.74 19.02 16.66
N LEU A 337 -2.87 19.55 15.81
CA LEU A 337 -3.16 20.66 14.93
C LEU A 337 -3.94 20.09 13.75
N VAL A 338 -5.17 20.56 13.54
CA VAL A 338 -6.01 20.10 12.45
C VAL A 338 -6.33 21.27 11.55
N TRP A 339 -5.93 21.23 10.29
CA TRP A 339 -6.35 22.23 9.33
C TRP A 339 -7.47 21.68 8.45
N MET A 340 -8.65 22.26 8.59
CA MET A 340 -9.82 21.94 7.79
C MET A 340 -9.92 22.95 6.64
N THR A 341 -9.47 22.52 5.47
CA THR A 341 -9.51 23.27 4.21
C THR A 341 -10.73 22.96 3.35
N ASP A 342 -11.53 21.96 3.74
CA ASP A 342 -12.81 21.58 3.13
C ASP A 342 -13.92 21.51 4.20
N ASP A 343 -15.16 21.24 3.80
CA ASP A 343 -16.26 21.02 4.73
C ASP A 343 -16.03 19.74 5.55
N PHE A 344 -16.34 19.81 6.85
CA PHE A 344 -16.21 18.69 7.78
C PHE A 344 -16.97 17.44 7.33
N VAL A 345 -18.12 17.59 6.64
CA VAL A 345 -18.95 16.45 6.21
C VAL A 345 -18.22 15.54 5.22
N TYR A 346 -17.25 16.08 4.48
CA TYR A 346 -16.50 15.32 3.48
C TYR A 346 -15.17 14.78 4.02
N SER A 347 -14.85 15.08 5.28
CA SER A 347 -13.62 14.60 5.91
C SER A 347 -13.88 13.23 6.57
N PRO A 348 -13.03 12.22 6.34
CA PRO A 348 -13.16 10.90 6.98
C PRO A 348 -13.18 11.01 8.51
N GLY A 349 -14.07 10.25 9.17
CA GLY A 349 -14.19 10.22 10.64
C GLY A 349 -15.03 11.37 11.24
N SER A 350 -15.78 12.10 10.41
CA SER A 350 -16.58 13.25 10.86
C SER A 350 -17.63 12.93 11.93
N GLU A 351 -18.04 11.67 12.00
CA GLU A 351 -18.95 11.09 12.97
C GLU A 351 -18.36 11.02 14.38
N ASP A 352 -17.03 10.91 14.52
CA ASP A 352 -16.36 10.77 15.81
C ASP A 352 -16.10 12.13 16.48
N GLY A 353 -16.05 13.20 15.69
CA GLY A 353 -15.79 14.55 16.18
C GLY A 353 -14.35 14.78 16.64
N PHE A 354 -14.15 15.88 17.36
CA PHE A 354 -12.87 16.33 17.89
C PHE A 354 -12.80 16.11 19.41
N SER A 355 -11.61 16.23 19.98
CA SER A 355 -11.36 16.21 21.43
C SER A 355 -10.77 17.54 21.95
N ASP A 356 -10.57 17.59 23.28
CA ASP A 356 -9.95 18.71 23.97
C ASP A 356 -8.45 18.89 23.62
N LEU A 357 -7.81 17.88 23.02
CA LEU A 357 -6.44 17.94 22.50
C LEU A 357 -6.35 18.63 21.12
N ASP A 358 -7.48 18.84 20.44
CA ASP A 358 -7.51 19.37 19.08
C ASP A 358 -7.47 20.89 19.03
N ILE A 359 -6.57 21.40 18.20
CA ILE A 359 -6.50 22.81 17.79
C ILE A 359 -6.87 22.87 16.31
N VAL A 360 -8.13 23.25 16.05
CA VAL A 360 -8.71 23.21 14.71
C VAL A 360 -8.62 24.58 14.03
N PHE A 361 -7.97 24.62 12.88
CA PHE A 361 -7.92 25.76 11.98
C PHE A 361 -8.97 25.57 10.88
N CYS A 362 -9.87 26.53 10.72
CA CYS A 362 -10.98 26.47 9.78
C CYS A 362 -10.78 27.45 8.62
N VAL A 363 -10.92 26.97 7.38
CA VAL A 363 -10.87 27.81 6.17
C VAL A 363 -11.98 28.85 6.10
N ASP A 364 -13.12 28.58 6.74
CA ASP A 364 -14.28 29.46 6.80
C ASP A 364 -14.60 29.84 8.25
N ARG A 365 -14.97 31.10 8.48
CA ARG A 365 -15.31 31.62 9.83
C ARG A 365 -16.55 30.95 10.40
N THR A 366 -17.49 30.56 9.55
CA THR A 366 -18.74 29.88 9.95
C THR A 366 -18.49 28.49 10.52
N TYR A 367 -17.34 27.89 10.23
CA TYR A 367 -16.97 26.56 10.73
C TYR A 367 -16.38 26.58 12.14
N VAL A 368 -15.94 27.74 12.64
CA VAL A 368 -15.26 27.84 13.95
C VAL A 368 -16.17 27.41 15.11
N ASP A 369 -17.42 27.87 15.12
CA ASP A 369 -18.37 27.49 16.17
C ASP A 369 -18.82 26.03 16.02
N ARG A 370 -18.91 25.54 14.77
CA ARG A 370 -19.19 24.13 14.48
C ARG A 370 -18.07 23.22 14.98
N ALA A 371 -16.80 23.57 14.78
CA ALA A 371 -15.66 22.79 15.28
C ALA A 371 -15.67 22.66 16.81
N LYS A 372 -15.96 23.77 17.52
CA LYS A 372 -16.14 23.74 18.98
C LYS A 372 -17.32 22.89 19.41
N ALA A 373 -18.45 22.96 18.69
CA ALA A 373 -19.62 22.13 18.97
C ALA A 373 -19.35 20.64 18.74
N LEU A 374 -18.40 20.32 17.84
CA LEU A 374 -17.91 18.96 17.59
C LEU A 374 -16.82 18.52 18.57
N GLY A 375 -16.50 19.29 19.61
CA GLY A 375 -15.61 18.88 20.70
C GLY A 375 -14.20 19.47 20.67
N ALA A 376 -13.84 20.28 19.67
CA ALA A 376 -12.49 20.84 19.56
C ALA A 376 -12.11 21.69 20.77
N GLY A 377 -10.97 21.37 21.40
CA GLY A 377 -10.44 22.13 22.52
C GLY A 377 -10.19 23.60 22.19
N LYS A 378 -9.69 23.86 20.97
CA LYS A 378 -9.56 25.21 20.40
C LYS A 378 -9.96 25.21 18.93
N ALA A 379 -10.57 26.31 18.48
CA ALA A 379 -10.86 26.52 17.07
C ALA A 379 -10.59 27.97 16.65
N TYR A 380 -9.95 28.13 15.49
CA TYR A 380 -9.56 29.41 14.91
C TYR A 380 -9.86 29.47 13.42
N PHE A 381 -10.09 30.67 12.91
CA PHE A 381 -10.14 30.89 11.47
C PHE A 381 -8.72 31.02 10.90
N LEU A 382 -8.42 30.23 9.87
CA LEU A 382 -7.20 30.31 9.08
C LEU A 382 -7.55 30.06 7.60
N PRO A 383 -7.53 31.10 6.74
CA PRO A 383 -7.90 30.95 5.35
C PRO A 383 -6.96 29.98 4.63
N SER A 384 -7.48 29.28 3.62
CA SER A 384 -6.68 28.39 2.79
C SER A 384 -5.55 29.19 2.13
N ALA A 385 -4.32 28.72 2.31
CA ALA A 385 -3.15 29.31 1.66
C ALA A 385 -2.85 28.55 0.38
N ALA A 386 -2.58 29.27 -0.71
CA ALA A 386 -2.03 28.66 -1.90
C ALA A 386 -0.60 28.15 -1.60
N ALA A 387 -0.33 26.89 -1.95
CA ALA A 387 1.01 26.30 -1.94
C ALA A 387 1.88 26.97 -3.02
N LEU A 388 2.39 28.19 -2.74
CA LEU A 388 3.29 28.90 -3.63
C LEU A 388 4.71 28.79 -3.08
N SER A 389 5.50 27.88 -3.66
CA SER A 389 6.91 27.66 -3.31
C SER A 389 7.83 28.82 -3.73
N GLY A 390 7.32 29.75 -4.56
CA GLY A 390 8.04 30.94 -5.00
C GLY A 390 7.20 31.83 -5.91
N LYS A 391 7.78 32.96 -6.32
CA LYS A 391 7.15 33.84 -7.31
C LYS A 391 7.17 33.17 -8.69
N GLY A 392 6.01 33.00 -9.30
CA GLY A 392 5.90 32.55 -10.69
C GLY A 392 6.55 33.54 -11.67
N LYS A 393 6.94 33.05 -12.84
CA LYS A 393 7.37 33.91 -13.96
C LYS A 393 6.14 34.31 -14.77
N TYR A 394 6.03 35.61 -15.07
CA TYR A 394 5.00 36.09 -15.99
C TYR A 394 5.18 35.45 -17.37
N ARG A 395 4.08 34.98 -17.95
CA ARG A 395 4.00 34.37 -19.28
C ARG A 395 3.00 35.15 -20.11
N SER A 396 3.49 36.01 -20.99
CA SER A 396 2.66 36.91 -21.82
C SER A 396 1.70 36.17 -22.74
N GLU A 397 1.99 34.92 -23.09
CA GLU A 397 1.12 34.06 -23.90
C GLU A 397 -0.19 33.65 -23.20
N TYR A 398 -0.28 33.82 -21.88
CA TYR A 398 -1.50 33.57 -21.10
C TYR A 398 -2.16 34.86 -20.60
N ASP A 399 -1.76 36.01 -21.14
CA ASP A 399 -2.33 37.30 -20.76
C ASP A 399 -3.80 37.38 -21.18
N HIS A 400 -4.69 37.43 -20.19
CA HIS A 400 -6.12 37.50 -20.40
C HIS A 400 -6.74 38.31 -19.25
N PRO A 401 -7.78 39.13 -19.48
CA PRO A 401 -8.42 39.91 -18.42
C PRO A 401 -9.04 39.07 -17.29
N ILE A 402 -9.27 37.77 -17.55
CA ILE A 402 -9.79 36.80 -16.59
C ILE A 402 -9.03 35.49 -16.78
N SER A 403 -8.41 34.98 -15.73
CA SER A 403 -7.80 33.64 -15.72
C SER A 403 -8.62 32.71 -14.85
N PHE A 404 -8.98 31.55 -15.39
CA PHE A 404 -9.57 30.45 -14.62
C PHE A 404 -8.48 29.43 -14.33
N VAL A 405 -8.29 29.10 -13.05
CA VAL A 405 -7.34 28.07 -12.60
C VAL A 405 -8.14 27.01 -11.87
N GLY A 406 -8.35 25.87 -12.52
CA GLY A 406 -9.10 24.76 -11.98
C GLY A 406 -9.28 23.66 -13.02
N SER A 407 -9.71 22.49 -12.56
CA SER A 407 -10.05 21.38 -13.46
C SER A 407 -11.39 21.68 -14.13
N VAL A 408 -11.39 21.79 -15.47
CA VAL A 408 -12.64 21.85 -16.25
C VAL A 408 -12.93 20.46 -16.77
N THR A 409 -13.91 19.78 -16.17
CA THR A 409 -14.47 18.57 -16.75
C THR A 409 -15.52 18.97 -17.77
N ASP A 410 -15.29 18.66 -19.05
CA ASP A 410 -16.28 18.90 -20.09
C ASP A 410 -17.40 17.85 -20.03
N LEU A 411 -18.51 18.22 -19.38
CA LEU A 411 -19.72 17.41 -19.22
C LEU A 411 -20.82 17.79 -20.23
N ARG A 412 -20.50 18.57 -21.28
CA ARG A 412 -21.52 19.10 -22.21
C ARG A 412 -22.27 17.98 -22.93
N ALA A 413 -21.59 16.90 -23.29
CA ALA A 413 -22.20 15.76 -23.99
C ALA A 413 -23.27 15.09 -23.11
N GLU A 414 -22.93 14.79 -21.85
CA GLU A 414 -23.82 14.13 -20.90
C GLU A 414 -24.98 15.04 -20.49
N LEU A 415 -24.70 16.30 -20.17
CA LEU A 415 -25.72 17.27 -19.78
C LEU A 415 -26.66 17.62 -20.93
N SER A 416 -26.25 17.43 -22.19
CA SER A 416 -27.13 17.60 -23.34
C SER A 416 -28.21 16.50 -23.44
N ASN A 417 -28.02 15.36 -22.77
CA ASN A 417 -29.00 14.28 -22.70
C ASN A 417 -30.08 14.52 -21.62
N LEU A 418 -29.95 15.56 -20.80
CA LEU A 418 -31.00 15.95 -19.85
C LEU A 418 -32.21 16.52 -20.58
N ARG A 419 -33.38 15.99 -20.27
CA ARG A 419 -34.66 16.54 -20.69
C ARG A 419 -34.87 17.92 -20.06
N PRO A 420 -35.67 18.81 -20.68
CA PRO A 420 -35.89 20.16 -20.19
C PRO A 420 -36.31 20.22 -18.71
N ALA A 421 -37.28 19.40 -18.29
CA ALA A 421 -37.74 19.36 -16.89
C ALA A 421 -36.66 18.88 -15.92
N ALA A 422 -35.87 17.87 -16.30
CA ALA A 422 -34.74 17.39 -15.51
C ALA A 422 -33.63 18.44 -15.39
N LYS A 423 -33.36 19.18 -16.47
CA LYS A 423 -32.38 20.27 -16.49
C LYS A 423 -32.80 21.44 -15.59
N GLU A 424 -34.07 21.84 -15.68
CA GLU A 424 -34.63 22.89 -14.82
C GLU A 424 -34.61 22.48 -13.34
N TRP A 425 -35.02 21.25 -13.05
CA TRP A 425 -34.95 20.69 -11.70
C TRP A 425 -33.52 20.69 -11.16
N LEU A 426 -32.53 20.23 -11.95
CA LEU A 426 -31.13 20.18 -11.53
C LEU A 426 -30.53 21.59 -11.33
N GLN A 427 -30.92 22.57 -12.15
CA GLN A 427 -30.54 23.98 -11.97
C GLN A 427 -31.14 24.58 -10.68
N ASN A 428 -32.39 24.25 -10.37
CA ASN A 428 -33.05 24.68 -9.15
C ASN A 428 -32.42 24.02 -7.91
N ALA A 429 -32.14 22.72 -7.98
CA ALA A 429 -31.44 21.98 -6.92
C ALA A 429 -30.04 22.56 -6.66
N ALA A 430 -29.25 22.80 -7.72
CA ALA A 430 -27.94 23.45 -7.59
C ALA A 430 -28.04 24.86 -6.97
N SER A 431 -29.03 25.63 -7.39
CA SER A 431 -29.29 26.96 -6.82
C SER A 431 -29.69 26.89 -5.34
N ALA A 432 -30.46 25.89 -4.94
CA ALA A 432 -30.86 25.67 -3.55
C ALA A 432 -29.66 25.30 -2.68
N VAL A 433 -28.77 24.42 -3.16
CA VAL A 433 -27.51 24.05 -2.50
C VAL A 433 -26.61 25.27 -2.31
N ILE A 434 -26.42 26.08 -3.36
CA ILE A 434 -25.61 27.32 -3.28
C ILE A 434 -26.18 28.30 -2.25
N ARG A 435 -27.51 28.35 -2.10
CA ARG A 435 -28.20 29.21 -1.13
C ARG A 435 -28.33 28.58 0.25
N ASN A 436 -27.78 27.39 0.47
CA ASN A 436 -27.92 26.60 1.69
C ASN A 436 -29.40 26.40 2.10
N THR A 437 -30.23 26.02 1.13
CA THR A 437 -31.65 25.73 1.29
C THR A 437 -31.95 24.32 0.82
N GLN A 438 -33.04 23.72 1.33
CA GLN A 438 -33.41 22.36 0.96
C GLN A 438 -33.80 22.30 -0.53
N PRO A 439 -33.12 21.47 -1.36
CA PRO A 439 -33.50 21.29 -2.76
C PRO A 439 -34.83 20.55 -2.86
N GLU A 440 -35.55 20.78 -3.95
CA GLU A 440 -36.76 20.01 -4.24
C GLU A 440 -36.40 18.51 -4.39
N PRO A 441 -37.21 17.61 -3.80
CA PRO A 441 -36.94 16.18 -3.90
C PRO A 441 -37.10 15.70 -5.35
N LEU A 442 -36.32 14.68 -5.75
CA LEU A 442 -36.33 14.16 -7.13
C LEU A 442 -37.72 13.64 -7.57
N ASN A 443 -38.55 13.22 -6.60
CA ASN A 443 -39.90 12.74 -6.85
C ASN A 443 -40.89 13.84 -7.32
N THR A 444 -40.48 15.11 -7.38
CA THR A 444 -41.25 16.17 -8.03
C THR A 444 -41.21 16.08 -9.55
N LEU A 445 -40.23 15.38 -10.12
CA LEU A 445 -40.20 15.01 -11.54
C LEU A 445 -41.13 13.83 -11.82
N ASP A 446 -41.66 13.76 -13.04
CA ASP A 446 -42.34 12.54 -13.51
C ASP A 446 -41.35 11.36 -13.61
N ALA A 447 -41.89 10.13 -13.73
CA ALA A 447 -41.07 8.91 -13.76
C ALA A 447 -40.00 8.93 -14.87
N ASN A 448 -40.27 9.59 -16.00
CA ASN A 448 -39.32 9.69 -17.09
C ASN A 448 -38.22 10.73 -16.82
N GLY A 449 -38.55 11.82 -16.14
CA GLY A 449 -37.60 12.83 -15.67
C GLY A 449 -36.67 12.25 -14.61
N GLN A 450 -37.21 11.47 -13.66
CA GLN A 450 -36.41 10.75 -12.66
C GLN A 450 -35.42 9.78 -13.33
N ALA A 451 -35.91 8.92 -14.22
CA ALA A 451 -35.06 7.96 -14.95
C ALA A 451 -33.99 8.65 -15.82
N ASN A 452 -34.31 9.82 -16.38
CA ASN A 452 -33.35 10.59 -17.17
C ASN A 452 -32.25 11.24 -16.33
N VAL A 453 -32.58 11.78 -15.15
CA VAL A 453 -31.57 12.31 -14.21
C VAL A 453 -30.63 11.17 -13.77
N VAL A 454 -31.20 10.02 -13.41
CA VAL A 454 -30.46 8.81 -13.01
C VAL A 454 -29.49 8.37 -14.11
N ALA A 455 -29.97 8.17 -15.33
CA ALA A 455 -29.12 7.70 -16.44
C ALA A 455 -27.98 8.68 -16.78
N VAL A 456 -28.21 10.00 -16.66
CA VAL A 456 -27.15 10.99 -16.87
C VAL A 456 -26.16 10.98 -15.70
N ALA A 457 -26.62 10.83 -14.46
CA ALA A 457 -25.76 10.72 -13.30
C ALA A 457 -24.88 9.45 -13.35
N GLU A 458 -25.43 8.30 -13.76
CA GLU A 458 -24.70 7.05 -14.00
C GLU A 458 -23.57 7.22 -15.04
N SER A 459 -23.77 8.08 -16.04
CA SER A 459 -22.74 8.39 -17.03
C SER A 459 -21.66 9.36 -16.53
N ILE A 460 -22.01 10.26 -15.60
CA ILE A 460 -21.11 11.32 -15.12
C ILE A 460 -20.27 10.84 -13.94
N CYS A 461 -20.86 10.13 -12.96
CA CYS A 461 -20.20 9.76 -11.71
C CYS A 461 -18.88 8.99 -11.92
N PRO A 462 -18.81 7.95 -12.79
CA PRO A 462 -17.56 7.26 -13.07
C PRO A 462 -16.48 8.18 -13.66
N ARG A 463 -16.87 9.11 -14.55
CA ARG A 463 -15.94 10.09 -15.15
C ARG A 463 -15.40 11.10 -14.14
N MET A 464 -16.11 11.29 -13.03
CA MET A 464 -15.69 12.15 -11.91
C MET A 464 -14.95 11.38 -10.81
N GLY A 465 -14.71 10.07 -10.99
CA GLY A 465 -14.12 9.23 -9.94
C GLY A 465 -14.98 9.14 -8.68
N LYS A 466 -16.31 9.24 -8.83
CA LYS A 466 -17.29 9.10 -7.75
C LYS A 466 -18.13 7.85 -7.99
N ASP A 467 -18.38 7.09 -6.94
CA ASP A 467 -19.31 5.97 -7.01
C ASP A 467 -20.74 6.47 -7.23
N TYR A 468 -21.51 5.71 -8.00
CA TYR A 468 -22.94 5.97 -8.21
C TYR A 468 -23.73 5.15 -7.19
N LEU A 469 -24.18 5.83 -6.12
CA LEU A 469 -24.97 5.32 -4.99
C LEU A 469 -24.33 4.21 -4.15
#